data_AF-A0A962NXB5-F1
#
_entry.id   AF-A0A962NXB5-F1
#
_cell.length_a   1.000
_cell.length_b   1.000
_cell.length_c   1.000
_cell.angle_alpha   90.00
_cell.angle_beta   90.00
_cell.angle_gamma   90.00
#
_symmetry.space_group_name_H-M   'P 1'
#
loop_
_entity.id
_entity.type
_entity.pdbx_description
1 polymer ?
#
loop_
_entity_poly.entity_id
_entity_poly.type
_entity_poly.pdbx_seq_one_letter_code
_entity_poly.pdbx_strand_id
1 'polypeptide(L)'
;MSQSELAPIEAEAKECQIRQYIRRPDKQFWLDLLNPPPLPTQADHTRRTRISRYALGAVFALTSFYFVISFFIGWPEGKPVILVNAISIVCYGMGMWAASLNAERLARLWLMVTVNAHLAVLIFLTGSVLGVSVFGITNAVLANVIFDPPEKKARLFFIAFPIICLVLGSCVLTEPHIDFGHVYPALISLIRTINMILATLSVLLILNVFDREVLKTEGYLVQERERSDRLLHAVLPQKIANELRESDRMIADRHPEVTVLFADIAGFTPWASQQEPEVVVSLLEKIFYRFDAKVTQFGAEKIKTIGDAYMVV
;
A
#
# COMPACT_ATOMS: atom_id res chain seq x y z
N MET A 1 -65.12 -39.36 13.29
CA MET A 1 -65.23 -39.33 11.81
C MET A 1 -65.23 -37.86 11.40
N SER A 2 -64.06 -37.21 11.43
CA SER A 2 -63.13 -37.06 10.30
C SER A 2 -63.63 -36.05 9.27
N GLN A 3 -63.37 -34.77 9.55
CA GLN A 3 -63.27 -33.68 8.57
C GLN A 3 -61.92 -33.82 7.84
N SER A 4 -61.78 -34.79 6.95
CA SER A 4 -60.52 -35.09 6.24
C SER A 4 -60.52 -34.71 4.76
N GLU A 5 -61.43 -33.86 4.31
CA GLU A 5 -61.50 -33.45 2.90
C GLU A 5 -61.86 -31.97 2.81
N LEU A 6 -60.88 -31.07 3.03
CA LEU A 6 -60.83 -29.71 2.45
C LEU A 6 -59.56 -28.96 2.92
N ALA A 7 -58.60 -28.87 1.99
CA ALA A 7 -57.46 -27.95 1.86
C ALA A 7 -56.20 -28.15 2.74
N PRO A 8 -54.98 -27.75 2.26
CA PRO A 8 -54.65 -27.16 0.96
C PRO A 8 -53.57 -27.91 0.15
N ILE A 9 -53.56 -27.61 -1.15
CA ILE A 9 -52.50 -27.87 -2.13
C ILE A 9 -51.31 -26.95 -1.81
N GLU A 10 -50.70 -27.11 -0.63
CA GLU A 10 -49.56 -26.33 -0.14
C GLU A 10 -48.39 -27.24 0.28
N ALA A 11 -48.21 -28.35 -0.43
CA ALA A 11 -47.00 -29.15 -0.34
C ALA A 11 -46.00 -28.68 -1.42
N GLU A 12 -44.92 -28.05 -0.95
CA GLU A 12 -43.65 -27.81 -1.67
C GLU A 12 -43.71 -27.00 -2.98
N ALA A 13 -44.17 -25.74 -2.90
CA ALA A 13 -43.46 -24.71 -3.65
C ALA A 13 -42.12 -24.46 -2.93
N LYS A 14 -41.13 -25.31 -3.17
CA LYS A 14 -39.73 -25.05 -2.81
C LYS A 14 -39.39 -23.73 -3.48
N GLU A 15 -39.40 -22.66 -2.70
CA GLU A 15 -39.03 -21.33 -3.14
C GLU A 15 -37.65 -21.45 -3.80
N CYS A 16 -37.62 -21.36 -5.14
CA CYS A 16 -36.40 -21.40 -5.91
C CYS A 16 -35.58 -20.19 -5.43
N GLN A 17 -34.61 -20.42 -4.52
CA GLN A 17 -33.74 -19.41 -3.91
C GLN A 17 -32.77 -18.77 -4.92
N ILE A 18 -33.07 -18.89 -6.21
CA ILE A 18 -32.23 -18.47 -7.32
C ILE A 18 -32.66 -17.11 -7.91
N ARG A 19 -33.47 -16.36 -7.14
CA ARG A 19 -34.05 -15.07 -7.54
C ARG A 19 -33.12 -13.85 -7.53
N GLN A 20 -31.87 -13.96 -7.05
CA GLN A 20 -31.03 -12.77 -6.82
C GLN A 20 -29.83 -12.61 -7.79
N TYR A 21 -29.65 -13.52 -8.75
CA TYR A 21 -28.30 -13.76 -9.27
C TYR A 21 -27.86 -13.02 -10.52
N ILE A 22 -28.69 -12.15 -11.10
CA ILE A 22 -28.32 -11.45 -12.34
C ILE A 22 -28.59 -9.95 -12.22
N ARG A 23 -27.62 -9.25 -11.63
CA ARG A 23 -27.49 -7.81 -11.88
C ARG A 23 -26.81 -7.67 -13.23
N ARG A 24 -27.44 -6.99 -14.21
CA ARG A 24 -26.71 -6.57 -15.42
C ARG A 24 -25.48 -5.78 -14.97
N PRO A 25 -24.26 -6.18 -15.37
CA PRO A 25 -23.07 -5.43 -15.04
C PRO A 25 -23.19 -4.03 -15.65
N ASP A 26 -23.14 -3.01 -14.80
CA ASP A 26 -23.18 -1.62 -15.23
C ASP A 26 -21.82 -1.20 -15.81
N LYS A 27 -21.74 0.00 -16.40
CA LYS A 27 -20.48 0.53 -16.92
C LYS A 27 -19.38 0.54 -15.85
N GLN A 28 -19.76 0.78 -14.60
CA GLN A 28 -18.82 0.83 -13.49
C GLN A 28 -18.21 -0.54 -13.20
N PHE A 29 -19.01 -1.62 -13.22
CA PHE A 29 -18.52 -3.00 -13.12
C PHE A 29 -17.44 -3.30 -14.18
N TRP A 30 -17.67 -2.93 -15.44
CA TRP A 30 -16.72 -3.19 -16.51
C TRP A 30 -15.44 -2.37 -16.38
N LEU A 31 -15.56 -1.10 -15.99
CA LEU A 31 -14.40 -0.26 -15.69
C LEU A 31 -13.62 -0.82 -14.51
N ASP A 32 -14.31 -1.40 -13.54
CA ASP A 32 -13.68 -1.98 -12.37
C ASP A 32 -12.94 -3.29 -12.68
N LEU A 33 -13.52 -4.13 -13.52
CA LEU A 33 -12.90 -5.36 -13.98
C LEU A 33 -11.67 -5.10 -14.87
N LEU A 34 -11.75 -4.10 -15.74
CA LEU A 34 -10.71 -3.80 -16.73
C LEU A 34 -9.56 -2.93 -16.18
N ASN A 35 -9.81 -2.16 -15.12
CA ASN A 35 -8.77 -1.35 -14.46
C ASN A 35 -8.41 -1.95 -13.09
N PRO A 36 -7.49 -2.92 -13.05
CA PRO A 36 -6.98 -3.44 -11.79
C PRO A 36 -6.23 -2.34 -11.03
N PRO A 37 -6.21 -2.40 -9.69
CA PRO A 37 -5.40 -1.48 -8.89
C PRO A 37 -3.91 -1.65 -9.23
N PRO A 38 -3.07 -0.66 -8.89
CA PRO A 38 -1.63 -0.81 -8.99
C PRO A 38 -1.15 -1.98 -8.12
N LEU A 39 -0.19 -2.76 -8.64
CA LEU A 39 0.35 -3.91 -7.94
C LEU A 39 0.94 -3.50 -6.57
N PRO A 40 0.87 -4.37 -5.53
CA PRO A 40 1.41 -4.09 -4.21
C PRO A 40 2.86 -3.59 -4.23
N THR A 41 3.67 -4.16 -5.13
CA THR A 41 5.06 -3.79 -5.36
C THR A 41 5.24 -2.35 -5.83
N GLN A 42 4.29 -1.81 -6.61
CA GLN A 42 4.33 -0.43 -7.13
C GLN A 42 3.91 0.58 -6.07
N ALA A 43 2.92 0.25 -5.24
CA ALA A 43 2.49 1.07 -4.10
C ALA A 43 3.62 1.19 -3.04
N ASP A 44 4.28 0.08 -2.72
CA ASP A 44 5.42 0.08 -1.80
C ASP A 44 6.61 0.91 -2.33
N HIS A 45 6.89 0.82 -3.64
CA HIS A 45 7.96 1.59 -4.26
C HIS A 45 7.71 3.11 -4.18
N THR A 46 6.49 3.55 -4.50
CA THR A 46 6.11 4.97 -4.48
C THR A 46 6.10 5.54 -3.06
N ARG A 47 5.57 4.79 -2.08
CA ARG A 47 5.61 5.17 -0.66
C ARG A 47 7.04 5.45 -0.19
N ARG A 48 7.98 4.55 -0.48
CA ARG A 48 9.37 4.67 -0.01
C ARG A 48 10.15 5.76 -0.72
N THR A 49 9.86 5.98 -2.00
CA THR A 49 10.36 7.12 -2.75
C THR A 49 10.00 8.43 -2.02
N ARG A 50 8.74 8.60 -1.62
CA ARG A 50 8.30 9.76 -0.82
C ARG A 50 9.05 9.86 0.52
N ILE A 51 9.13 8.76 1.28
CA ILE A 51 9.82 8.75 2.58
C ILE A 51 11.29 9.15 2.43
N SER A 52 12.00 8.62 1.42
CA SER A 52 13.42 8.93 1.19
C SER A 52 13.64 10.39 0.83
N ARG A 53 12.75 10.99 0.01
CA ARG A 53 12.81 12.41 -0.35
C ARG A 53 12.52 13.31 0.86
N TYR A 54 11.53 12.98 1.68
CA TYR A 54 11.25 13.71 2.92
C TYR A 54 12.41 13.60 3.92
N ALA A 55 13.01 12.42 4.05
CA ALA A 55 14.17 12.21 4.91
C ALA A 55 15.39 13.03 4.45
N LEU A 56 15.70 13.03 3.14
CA LEU A 56 16.76 13.87 2.56
C LEU A 56 16.54 15.35 2.87
N GLY A 57 15.32 15.86 2.64
CA GLY A 57 14.98 17.25 2.95
C GLY A 57 15.08 17.58 4.44
N ALA A 58 14.59 16.70 5.32
CA ALA A 58 14.64 16.90 6.76
C ALA A 58 16.08 16.92 7.30
N VAL A 59 16.92 15.98 6.86
CA VAL A 59 18.33 15.92 7.28
C VAL A 59 19.12 17.11 6.72
N PHE A 60 18.83 17.54 5.48
CA PHE A 60 19.42 18.74 4.90
C PHE A 60 19.10 20.00 5.73
N ALA A 61 17.82 20.20 6.09
CA ALA A 61 17.39 21.32 6.90
C ALA A 61 18.01 21.29 8.30
N LEU A 62 18.02 20.12 8.93
CA LEU A 62 18.62 19.91 10.25
C LEU A 62 20.13 20.20 10.24
N THR A 63 20.85 19.70 9.24
CA THR A 63 22.30 19.93 9.11
C THR A 63 22.61 21.40 8.82
N SER A 64 21.79 22.06 8.01
CA SER A 64 21.89 23.50 7.74
C SER A 64 21.73 24.33 9.02
N PHE A 65 20.79 23.95 9.89
CA PHE A 65 20.61 24.57 11.20
C PHE A 65 21.85 24.39 12.09
N TYR A 66 22.40 23.17 12.17
CA TYR A 66 23.63 22.93 12.95
C TYR A 66 24.87 23.59 12.35
N PHE A 67 24.95 23.78 11.04
CA PHE A 67 26.03 24.54 10.41
C PHE A 67 26.04 25.99 10.90
N VAL A 68 24.87 26.64 10.93
CA VAL A 68 24.73 28.01 11.46
C VAL A 68 25.11 28.06 12.94
N ILE A 69 24.61 27.14 13.77
CA ILE A 69 24.95 27.08 15.20
C ILE A 69 26.46 26.90 15.40
N SER A 70 27.08 26.01 14.62
CA SER A 70 28.52 25.73 14.72
C SER A 70 29.37 26.96 14.41
N PHE A 71 28.90 27.84 13.52
CA PHE A 71 29.57 29.09 13.19
C PHE A 71 29.60 30.07 14.37
N PHE A 72 28.52 30.13 15.15
CA PHE A 72 28.42 31.04 16.31
C PHE A 72 29.14 30.51 17.57
N ILE A 73 29.19 29.18 17.76
CA ILE A 73 29.74 28.57 18.97
C ILE A 73 31.23 28.20 18.83
N GLY A 74 31.69 27.86 17.62
CA GLY A 74 32.92 27.11 17.39
C GLY A 74 34.15 27.89 16.94
N TRP A 75 34.19 29.22 17.01
CA TRP A 75 35.37 29.96 16.52
C TRP A 75 36.41 30.14 17.66
N PRO A 76 37.66 29.62 17.57
CA PRO A 76 38.38 29.06 16.41
C PRO A 76 38.56 27.53 16.35
N GLU A 77 38.35 26.78 17.43
CA GLU A 77 38.69 25.35 17.54
C GLU A 77 37.65 24.40 16.89
N GLY A 78 36.42 24.89 16.70
CA GLY A 78 35.29 24.17 16.08
C GLY A 78 35.28 24.18 14.54
N LYS A 79 36.33 24.70 13.88
CA LYS A 79 36.47 24.66 12.40
C LYS A 79 36.23 23.26 11.79
N PRO A 80 36.68 22.14 12.38
CA PRO A 80 36.42 20.81 11.82
C PRO A 80 34.91 20.48 11.76
N VAL A 81 34.14 20.89 12.77
CA VAL A 81 32.67 20.64 12.80
C VAL A 81 31.96 21.45 11.73
N ILE A 82 32.36 22.72 11.54
CA ILE A 82 31.83 23.58 10.48
C ILE A 82 32.11 22.98 9.10
N LEU A 83 33.34 22.50 8.87
CA LEU A 83 33.73 21.88 7.61
C LEU A 83 32.92 20.59 7.33
N VAL A 84 32.79 19.71 8.33
CA VAL A 84 32.02 18.48 8.22
C VAL A 84 30.56 18.79 7.90
N ASN A 85 29.94 19.76 8.59
CA ASN A 85 28.55 20.15 8.31
C ASN A 85 28.39 20.77 6.91
N ALA A 86 29.35 21.58 6.45
CA ALA A 86 29.33 22.14 5.09
C ALA A 86 29.41 21.04 4.02
N ILE A 87 30.33 20.08 4.19
CA ILE A 87 30.46 18.93 3.28
C ILE A 87 29.17 18.11 3.29
N SER A 88 28.60 17.84 4.46
CA SER A 88 27.35 17.08 4.59
C SER A 88 26.18 17.78 3.89
N ILE A 89 26.03 19.11 3.99
CA ILE A 89 24.98 19.86 3.28
C ILE A 89 25.09 19.66 1.77
N VAL A 90 26.30 19.74 1.21
CA VAL A 90 26.54 19.49 -0.21
C VAL A 90 26.17 18.05 -0.58
N CYS A 91 26.58 17.07 0.23
CA CYS A 91 26.25 15.67 0.03
C CYS A 91 24.73 15.40 0.08
N TYR A 92 23.99 16.02 1.00
CA TYR A 92 22.53 15.89 1.04
C TYR A 92 21.85 16.58 -0.15
N GLY A 93 22.37 17.74 -0.59
CA GLY A 93 21.91 18.40 -1.81
C GLY A 93 22.12 17.52 -3.05
N MET A 94 23.27 16.85 -3.17
CA MET A 94 23.51 15.85 -4.22
C MET A 94 22.54 14.66 -4.14
N GLY A 95 22.22 14.19 -2.92
CA GLY A 95 21.23 13.14 -2.72
C GLY A 95 19.82 13.55 -3.17
N MET A 96 19.42 14.80 -2.88
CA MET A 96 18.14 15.37 -3.36
C MET A 96 18.11 15.49 -4.88
N TRP A 97 19.22 15.89 -5.50
CA TRP A 97 19.34 15.92 -6.96
C TRP A 97 19.27 14.53 -7.57
N ALA A 98 19.93 13.52 -6.99
CA ALA A 98 19.80 12.13 -7.45
C ALA A 98 18.34 11.62 -7.34
N ALA A 99 17.61 12.03 -6.30
CA ALA A 99 16.20 11.71 -6.15
C ALA A 99 15.31 12.39 -7.20
N SER A 100 15.66 13.62 -7.65
CA SER A 100 14.89 14.29 -8.71
C SER A 100 15.08 13.66 -10.10
N LEU A 101 16.20 12.96 -10.31
CA LEU A 101 16.47 12.15 -11.51
C LEU A 101 15.75 10.79 -11.51
N ASN A 102 14.84 10.52 -10.55
CA ASN A 102 14.18 9.24 -10.34
C ASN A 102 15.15 8.04 -10.11
N ALA A 103 16.40 8.31 -9.73
CA ALA A 103 17.38 7.30 -9.37
C ALA A 103 17.23 6.87 -7.89
N GLU A 104 16.05 6.36 -7.53
CA GLU A 104 15.62 6.18 -6.13
C GLU A 104 16.49 5.21 -5.33
N ARG A 105 16.98 4.14 -5.96
CA ARG A 105 17.92 3.21 -5.30
C ARG A 105 19.22 3.91 -4.91
N LEU A 106 19.76 4.73 -5.81
CA LEU A 106 20.97 5.48 -5.58
C LEU A 106 20.76 6.54 -4.49
N ALA A 107 19.66 7.29 -4.56
CA ALA A 107 19.34 8.33 -3.57
C ALA A 107 19.20 7.77 -2.14
N ARG A 108 18.55 6.61 -1.96
CA ARG A 108 18.41 5.94 -0.66
C ARG A 108 19.74 5.46 -0.10
N LEU A 109 20.56 4.81 -0.91
CA LEU A 109 21.89 4.35 -0.51
C LEU A 109 22.80 5.54 -0.18
N TRP A 110 22.75 6.59 -0.99
CA TRP A 110 23.49 7.83 -0.77
C TRP A 110 23.10 8.49 0.54
N LEU A 111 21.80 8.66 0.81
CA LEU A 111 21.29 9.16 2.08
C LEU A 111 21.86 8.35 3.26
N MET A 112 21.80 7.01 3.18
CA MET A 112 22.23 6.16 4.28
C MET A 112 23.74 6.22 4.52
N VAL A 113 24.54 6.22 3.45
CA VAL A 113 26.00 6.35 3.56
C VAL A 113 26.38 7.72 4.14
N THR A 114 25.81 8.80 3.61
CA THR A 114 26.09 10.17 4.04
C THR A 114 25.71 10.41 5.50
N VAL A 115 24.49 10.04 5.90
CA VAL A 115 24.00 10.17 7.29
C VAL A 115 24.85 9.39 8.28
N ASN A 116 25.21 8.15 7.96
CA ASN A 116 26.03 7.31 8.84
C ASN A 116 27.47 7.82 8.94
N ALA A 117 28.09 8.21 7.81
CA ALA A 117 29.42 8.81 7.80
C ALA A 117 29.45 10.13 8.58
N HIS A 118 28.45 10.99 8.36
CA HIS A 118 28.31 12.27 9.06
C HIS A 118 28.16 12.07 10.58
N LEU A 119 27.31 11.11 11.00
CA LEU A 119 27.14 10.75 12.41
C LEU A 119 28.46 10.25 13.02
N ALA A 120 29.16 9.33 12.35
CA ALA A 120 30.40 8.74 12.85
C ALA A 120 31.51 9.81 13.03
N VAL A 121 31.67 10.70 12.05
CA VAL A 121 32.66 11.78 12.12
C VAL A 121 32.30 12.78 13.22
N LEU A 122 31.03 13.15 13.36
CA LEU A 122 30.62 14.04 14.46
C LEU A 122 30.87 13.41 15.83
N ILE A 123 30.54 12.14 16.02
CA ILE A 123 30.83 11.42 17.27
C ILE A 123 32.33 11.40 17.55
N PHE A 124 33.16 11.16 16.53
CA PHE A 124 34.62 11.18 16.69
C PHE A 124 35.15 12.56 17.12
N LEU A 125 34.63 13.63 16.51
CA LEU A 125 35.07 15.00 16.80
C LEU A 125 34.56 15.52 18.16
N THR A 126 33.29 15.30 18.47
CA THR A 126 32.61 15.91 19.63
C THR A 126 32.50 14.99 20.82
N GLY A 127 32.82 13.70 20.66
CA GLY A 127 32.61 12.66 21.67
C GLY A 127 31.17 12.60 22.17
N SER A 128 31.02 12.29 23.46
CA SER A 128 29.73 12.22 24.16
C SER A 128 29.15 13.59 24.56
N VAL A 129 29.95 14.66 24.45
CA VAL A 129 29.70 15.96 25.10
C VAL A 129 28.39 16.62 24.65
N LEU A 130 28.16 16.65 23.34
CA LEU A 130 26.95 17.25 22.75
C LEU A 130 25.78 16.25 22.63
N GLY A 131 25.97 14.97 22.98
CA GLY A 131 24.91 13.96 22.87
C GLY A 131 24.50 13.59 21.44
N VAL A 132 25.37 13.83 20.45
CA VAL A 132 25.08 13.54 19.03
C VAL A 132 24.93 12.03 18.78
N SER A 133 25.54 11.18 19.61
CA SER A 133 25.47 9.72 19.48
C SER A 133 24.03 9.17 19.47
N VAL A 134 23.08 9.85 20.14
CA VAL A 134 21.68 9.42 20.25
C VAL A 134 20.94 9.41 18.91
N PHE A 135 21.37 10.22 17.93
CA PHE A 135 20.86 10.14 16.56
C PHE A 135 21.15 8.80 15.88
N GLY A 136 22.03 7.96 16.45
CA GLY A 136 22.20 6.58 16.02
C GLY A 136 20.90 5.76 16.08
N ILE A 137 20.02 6.02 17.06
CA ILE A 137 18.71 5.37 17.16
C ILE A 137 17.82 5.83 15.99
N THR A 138 17.74 7.13 15.75
CA THR A 138 16.98 7.70 14.62
C THR A 138 17.43 7.11 13.29
N ASN A 139 18.74 7.01 13.07
CA ASN A 139 19.31 6.46 11.84
C ASN A 139 19.01 4.97 11.67
N ALA A 140 19.07 4.18 12.75
CA ALA A 140 18.70 2.76 12.71
C ALA A 140 17.21 2.57 12.36
N VAL A 141 16.32 3.38 12.94
CA VAL A 141 14.88 3.35 12.62
C VAL A 141 14.66 3.74 11.15
N LEU A 142 15.33 4.80 10.69
CA LEU A 142 15.23 5.24 9.29
C LEU A 142 15.71 4.14 8.31
N ALA A 143 16.79 3.43 8.64
CA ALA A 143 17.27 2.30 7.83
C ALA A 143 16.23 1.17 7.75
N ASN A 144 15.53 0.87 8.85
CA ASN A 144 14.47 -0.14 8.86
C ASN A 144 13.29 0.24 7.93
N VAL A 145 12.91 1.52 7.93
CA VAL A 145 11.80 2.03 7.12
C VAL A 145 12.16 2.12 5.63
N ILE A 146 13.41 2.45 5.29
CA ILE A 146 13.84 2.70 3.91
C ILE A 146 14.18 1.40 3.15
N PHE A 147 14.69 0.36 3.83
CA PHE A 147 15.16 -0.87 3.18
C PHE A 147 14.16 -2.03 3.24
N ASP A 148 14.16 -2.77 2.13
CA ASP A 148 13.27 -3.89 1.87
C ASP A 148 13.65 -5.18 2.66
N PRO A 149 12.69 -6.06 2.99
CA PRO A 149 13.00 -7.43 3.41
C PRO A 149 13.93 -8.21 2.45
N PRO A 150 13.82 -8.13 1.10
CA PRO A 150 14.76 -8.80 0.20
C PRO A 150 16.18 -8.22 0.26
N GLU A 151 16.36 -6.95 0.63
CA GLU A 151 17.67 -6.29 0.80
C GLU A 151 18.23 -6.49 2.23
N LYS A 152 17.99 -7.67 2.82
CA LYS A 152 18.28 -7.98 4.23
C LYS A 152 19.72 -7.65 4.66
N LYS A 153 20.71 -7.88 3.79
CA LYS A 153 22.13 -7.62 4.09
C LYS A 153 22.42 -6.12 4.25
N ALA A 154 21.99 -5.30 3.30
CA ALA A 154 22.16 -3.85 3.36
C ALA A 154 21.40 -3.26 4.55
N ARG A 155 20.15 -3.72 4.76
CA ARG A 155 19.34 -3.30 5.91
C ARG A 155 20.02 -3.60 7.24
N LEU A 156 20.54 -4.82 7.43
CA LEU A 156 21.21 -5.19 8.68
C LEU A 156 22.47 -4.34 8.90
N PHE A 157 23.25 -4.09 7.84
CA PHE A 157 24.44 -3.24 7.92
C PHE A 157 24.10 -1.81 8.37
N PHE A 158 23.11 -1.17 7.73
CA PHE A 158 22.70 0.19 8.06
C PHE A 158 21.94 0.33 9.38
N ILE A 159 21.46 -0.77 9.97
CA ILE A 159 20.93 -0.79 11.34
C ILE A 159 22.07 -0.98 12.35
N ALA A 160 22.98 -1.93 12.10
CA ALA A 160 24.05 -2.27 13.03
C ALA A 160 25.08 -1.13 13.17
N PHE A 161 25.48 -0.51 12.05
CA PHE A 161 26.49 0.54 12.05
C PHE A 161 26.15 1.72 12.98
N PRO A 162 24.98 2.40 12.88
CA PRO A 162 24.67 3.52 13.75
C PRO A 162 24.47 3.11 15.22
N ILE A 163 24.05 1.87 15.50
CA ILE A 163 23.99 1.34 16.86
C ILE A 163 25.39 1.16 17.44
N ILE A 164 26.34 0.66 16.64
CA ILE A 164 27.75 0.56 17.05
C ILE A 164 28.32 1.96 17.29
N CYS A 165 28.07 2.93 16.41
CA CYS A 165 28.48 4.32 16.61
C CYS A 165 27.88 4.93 17.88
N LEU A 166 26.60 4.66 18.18
CA LEU A 166 25.95 5.05 19.43
C LEU A 166 26.71 4.51 20.64
N VAL A 167 26.97 3.20 20.67
CA VAL A 167 27.68 2.54 21.79
C VAL A 167 29.11 3.05 21.92
N LEU A 168 29.85 3.17 20.82
CA LEU A 168 31.21 3.72 20.83
C LEU A 168 31.24 5.16 21.31
N GLY A 169 30.32 6.00 20.84
CA GLY A 169 30.20 7.40 21.27
C GLY A 169 29.83 7.55 22.74
N SER A 170 29.04 6.62 23.29
CA SER A 170 28.61 6.65 24.69
C SER A 170 29.59 6.00 25.66
N CYS A 171 30.36 4.99 25.24
CA CYS A 171 31.18 4.17 26.14
C CYS A 171 32.69 4.34 25.94
N VAL A 172 33.16 4.75 24.76
CA VAL A 172 34.59 4.77 24.41
C VAL A 172 35.08 6.17 24.09
N LEU A 173 34.35 6.90 23.24
CA LEU A 173 34.68 8.26 22.81
C LEU A 173 34.00 9.30 23.73
N THR A 174 34.25 9.18 25.04
CA THR A 174 33.64 10.09 26.02
C THR A 174 34.21 11.49 25.96
N GLU A 175 35.52 11.60 25.72
CA GLU A 175 36.25 12.87 25.60
C GLU A 175 36.17 13.42 24.17
N PRO A 176 35.91 14.74 24.00
CA PRO A 176 35.89 15.35 22.69
C PRO A 176 37.32 15.56 22.18
N HIS A 177 37.55 15.33 20.87
CA HIS A 177 38.83 15.70 20.24
C HIS A 177 38.97 17.22 20.06
N ILE A 178 37.84 17.93 20.05
CA ILE A 178 37.78 19.39 20.00
C ILE A 178 37.60 19.91 21.42
N ASP A 179 38.44 20.86 21.82
CA ASP A 179 38.30 21.48 23.13
C ASP A 179 37.04 22.39 23.16
N PHE A 180 36.14 22.08 24.09
CA PHE A 180 34.94 22.87 24.37
C PHE A 180 35.05 23.60 25.71
N GLY A 181 36.23 23.63 26.34
CA GLY A 181 36.47 24.28 27.63
C GLY A 181 36.17 25.78 27.64
N HIS A 182 36.26 26.42 26.47
CA HIS A 182 35.88 27.82 26.26
C HIS A 182 34.36 28.06 26.23
N VAL A 183 33.55 27.01 26.05
CA VAL A 183 32.10 27.09 25.98
C VAL A 183 31.51 26.92 27.37
N TYR A 184 30.57 27.80 27.74
CA TYR A 184 29.89 27.72 29.03
C TYR A 184 29.28 26.33 29.26
N PRO A 185 29.55 25.67 30.40
CA PRO A 185 29.03 24.33 30.69
C PRO A 185 27.50 24.23 30.64
N ALA A 186 26.80 25.32 31.01
CA ALA A 186 25.35 25.40 30.91
C ALA A 186 24.85 25.30 29.45
N LEU A 187 25.56 25.92 28.50
CA LEU A 187 25.22 25.88 27.08
C LEU A 187 25.45 24.47 26.49
N ILE A 188 26.54 23.80 26.87
CA ILE A 188 26.81 22.40 26.49
C ILE A 188 25.68 21.50 26.98
N SER A 189 25.29 21.63 28.25
CA SER A 189 24.19 20.85 28.83
C SER A 189 22.87 21.11 28.10
N LEU A 190 22.58 22.36 27.75
CA LEU A 190 21.40 22.75 26.98
C LEU A 190 21.39 22.14 25.56
N ILE A 191 22.52 22.19 24.84
CA ILE A 191 22.62 21.59 23.50
C ILE A 191 22.41 20.08 23.58
N ARG A 192 22.99 19.43 24.60
CA ARG A 192 22.82 18.00 24.83
C ARG A 192 21.36 17.63 25.12
N THR A 193 20.65 18.39 25.95
CA THR A 193 19.23 18.12 26.22
C THR A 193 18.36 18.38 24.99
N ILE A 194 18.64 19.42 24.21
CA ILE A 194 17.97 19.67 22.92
C ILE A 194 18.19 18.51 21.96
N ASN A 195 19.41 17.99 21.84
CA ASN A 195 19.72 16.86 20.96
C ASN A 195 18.97 15.59 21.38
N MET A 196 18.83 15.32 22.69
CA MET A 196 18.05 14.19 23.20
C MET A 196 16.56 14.32 22.85
N ILE A 197 15.99 15.50 23.05
CA ILE A 197 14.59 15.79 22.71
C ILE A 197 14.38 15.66 21.20
N LEU A 198 15.28 16.23 20.40
CA LEU A 198 15.18 16.23 18.95
C LEU A 198 15.33 14.82 18.37
N ALA A 199 16.26 14.01 18.89
CA ALA A 199 16.40 12.62 18.49
C ALA A 199 15.12 11.83 18.82
N THR A 200 14.56 11.99 20.02
CA THR A 200 13.30 11.33 20.41
C THR A 200 12.12 11.74 19.52
N LEU A 201 11.95 13.04 19.28
CA LEU A 201 10.90 13.57 18.41
C LEU A 201 11.06 13.09 16.96
N SER A 202 12.30 13.01 16.46
CA SER A 202 12.57 12.51 15.11
C SER A 202 12.15 11.04 14.95
N VAL A 203 12.42 10.19 15.94
CA VAL A 203 11.97 8.78 15.94
C VAL A 203 10.45 8.70 15.93
N LEU A 204 9.78 9.46 16.81
CA LEU A 204 8.32 9.49 16.87
C LEU A 204 7.71 9.96 15.54
N LEU A 205 8.29 10.99 14.91
CA LEU A 205 7.83 11.49 13.63
C LEU A 205 7.98 10.44 12.52
N ILE A 206 9.12 9.74 12.45
CA ILE A 206 9.35 8.67 11.47
C ILE A 206 8.31 7.55 11.65
N LEU A 207 8.07 7.11 12.90
CA LEU A 207 7.08 6.08 13.19
C LEU A 207 5.66 6.52 12.84
N ASN A 208 5.27 7.75 13.17
CA ASN A 208 3.94 8.29 12.83
C ASN A 208 3.73 8.40 11.31
N VAL A 209 4.74 8.84 10.57
CA VAL A 209 4.70 8.88 9.10
C VAL A 209 4.59 7.46 8.54
N PHE A 210 5.36 6.52 9.10
CA PHE A 210 5.30 5.12 8.70
C PHE A 210 3.91 4.53 8.93
N ASP A 211 3.35 4.69 10.13
CA ASP A 211 2.05 4.16 10.55
C ASP A 211 0.91 4.72 9.68
N ARG A 212 0.88 6.03 9.44
CA ARG A 212 -0.10 6.66 8.54
C ARG A 212 -0.07 6.08 7.13
N GLU A 213 1.12 5.74 6.62
CA GLU A 213 1.23 5.13 5.30
C GLU A 213 0.86 3.62 5.33
N VAL A 214 1.09 2.91 6.43
CA VAL A 214 0.61 1.53 6.62
C VAL A 214 -0.92 1.51 6.64
N LEU A 215 -1.55 2.36 7.45
CA LEU A 215 -3.02 2.44 7.56
C LEU A 215 -3.68 2.76 6.22
N LYS A 216 -3.09 3.65 5.41
CA LYS A 216 -3.58 3.90 4.04
C LYS A 216 -3.52 2.64 3.18
N THR A 217 -2.41 1.90 3.27
CA THR A 217 -2.20 0.66 2.50
C THR A 217 -3.22 -0.41 2.93
N GLU A 218 -3.45 -0.58 4.24
CA GLU A 218 -4.48 -1.47 4.76
C GLU A 218 -5.88 -1.06 4.28
N GLY A 219 -6.20 0.23 4.29
CA GLY A 219 -7.47 0.74 3.75
C GLY A 219 -7.65 0.39 2.26
N TYR A 220 -6.61 0.54 1.44
CA TYR A 220 -6.64 0.12 0.03
C TYR A 220 -6.83 -1.39 -0.11
N LEU A 221 -6.20 -2.20 0.75
CA LEU A 221 -6.37 -3.66 0.73
C LEU A 221 -7.79 -4.09 1.10
N VAL A 222 -8.41 -3.44 2.10
CA VAL A 222 -9.82 -3.70 2.45
C VAL A 222 -10.73 -3.33 1.30
N GLN A 223 -10.54 -2.15 0.70
CA GLN A 223 -11.34 -1.70 -0.42
C GLN A 223 -11.22 -2.64 -1.63
N GLU A 224 -10.01 -3.14 -1.91
CA GLU A 224 -9.78 -4.08 -3.01
C GLU A 224 -10.39 -5.45 -2.71
N ARG A 225 -10.31 -5.92 -1.45
CA ARG A 225 -10.97 -7.14 -1.04
C ARG A 225 -12.49 -7.05 -1.21
N GLU A 226 -13.10 -5.95 -0.77
CA GLU A 226 -14.53 -5.70 -0.98
C GLU A 226 -14.88 -5.62 -2.46
N ARG A 227 -14.03 -4.99 -3.28
CA ARG A 227 -14.21 -4.93 -4.74
C ARG A 227 -14.16 -6.33 -5.35
N SER A 228 -13.16 -7.12 -5.00
CA SER A 228 -13.02 -8.51 -5.44
C SER A 228 -14.24 -9.35 -5.03
N ASP A 229 -14.69 -9.23 -3.78
CA ASP A 229 -15.88 -9.94 -3.28
C ASP A 229 -17.14 -9.49 -4.03
N ARG A 230 -17.32 -8.19 -4.29
CA ARG A 230 -18.44 -7.66 -5.11
C ARG A 230 -18.42 -8.18 -6.54
N LEU A 231 -17.25 -8.18 -7.20
CA LEU A 231 -17.11 -8.69 -8.57
C LEU A 231 -17.39 -10.19 -8.62
N LEU A 232 -16.89 -10.96 -7.64
CA LEU A 232 -17.14 -12.39 -7.54
C LEU A 232 -18.64 -12.68 -7.40
N HIS A 233 -19.33 -11.97 -6.50
CA HIS A 233 -20.78 -12.13 -6.30
C HIS A 233 -21.65 -11.60 -7.45
N ALA A 234 -21.10 -10.74 -8.30
CA ALA A 234 -21.79 -10.29 -9.52
C ALA A 234 -21.75 -11.33 -10.64
N VAL A 235 -20.79 -12.27 -10.61
CA VAL A 235 -20.62 -13.30 -11.64
C VAL A 235 -21.05 -14.68 -11.15
N LEU A 236 -20.89 -14.99 -9.87
CA LEU A 236 -21.19 -16.29 -9.27
C LEU A 236 -22.17 -16.15 -8.09
N PRO A 237 -23.15 -17.07 -7.98
CA PRO A 237 -23.99 -17.16 -6.80
C PRO A 237 -23.19 -17.26 -5.50
N GLN A 238 -23.64 -16.59 -4.44
CA GLN A 238 -22.92 -16.52 -3.17
C GLN A 238 -22.62 -17.89 -2.57
N LYS A 239 -23.55 -18.85 -2.71
CA LYS A 239 -23.35 -20.24 -2.28
C LYS A 239 -22.16 -20.89 -3.01
N ILE A 240 -22.16 -20.82 -4.34
CA ILE A 240 -21.10 -21.39 -5.20
C ILE A 240 -19.76 -20.66 -4.95
N ALA A 241 -19.79 -19.34 -4.81
CA ALA A 241 -18.60 -18.54 -4.50
C ALA A 241 -17.98 -18.91 -3.15
N ASN A 242 -18.79 -19.17 -2.11
CA ASN A 242 -18.30 -19.61 -0.81
C ASN A 242 -17.73 -21.04 -0.86
N GLU A 243 -18.43 -21.97 -1.53
CA GLU A 243 -17.96 -23.34 -1.70
C GLU A 243 -16.62 -23.42 -2.47
N LEU A 244 -16.43 -22.58 -3.50
CA LEU A 244 -15.17 -22.42 -4.22
C LEU A 244 -14.04 -21.82 -3.35
N ARG A 245 -14.36 -20.96 -2.39
CA ARG A 245 -13.36 -20.37 -1.48
C ARG A 245 -12.90 -21.36 -0.41
N GLU A 246 -13.79 -22.21 0.07
CA GLU A 246 -13.53 -23.12 1.18
C GLU A 246 -12.99 -24.49 0.72
N SER A 247 -13.23 -24.88 -0.53
CA SER A 247 -12.82 -26.19 -1.04
C SER A 247 -12.38 -26.14 -2.50
N ASP A 248 -11.32 -26.89 -2.82
CA ASP A 248 -10.82 -27.07 -4.19
C ASP A 248 -11.55 -28.22 -4.92
N ARG A 249 -12.80 -28.51 -4.52
CA ARG A 249 -13.59 -29.64 -5.03
C ARG A 249 -14.47 -29.21 -6.18
N MET A 250 -14.66 -30.12 -7.14
CA MET A 250 -15.61 -29.92 -8.24
C MET A 250 -17.03 -29.76 -7.69
N ILE A 251 -17.66 -28.62 -7.96
CA ILE A 251 -19.06 -28.34 -7.59
C ILE A 251 -19.95 -28.97 -8.66
N ALA A 252 -20.67 -30.03 -8.28
CA ALA A 252 -21.61 -30.74 -9.15
C ALA A 252 -22.84 -31.17 -8.33
N ASP A 253 -23.85 -30.30 -8.30
CA ASP A 253 -25.11 -30.56 -7.61
C ASP A 253 -26.06 -31.38 -8.50
N ARG A 254 -26.65 -32.44 -7.93
CA ARG A 254 -27.66 -33.25 -8.62
C ARG A 254 -29.05 -32.72 -8.32
N HIS A 255 -29.77 -32.28 -9.35
CA HIS A 255 -31.17 -31.89 -9.25
C HIS A 255 -32.06 -33.01 -9.84
N PRO A 256 -32.97 -33.62 -9.06
CA PRO A 256 -33.74 -34.79 -9.50
C PRO A 256 -34.84 -34.43 -10.50
N GLU A 257 -35.40 -33.23 -10.43
CA GLU A 257 -36.50 -32.77 -11.28
C GLU A 257 -36.20 -31.34 -11.76
N VAL A 258 -35.94 -31.20 -13.06
CA VAL A 258 -35.61 -29.91 -13.69
C VAL A 258 -36.16 -29.88 -15.10
N THR A 259 -36.73 -28.74 -15.50
CA THR A 259 -37.18 -28.52 -16.88
C THR A 259 -36.26 -27.49 -17.52
N VAL A 260 -35.71 -27.79 -18.70
CA VAL A 260 -34.82 -26.86 -19.40
C VAL A 260 -35.51 -26.35 -20.65
N LEU A 261 -35.53 -25.02 -20.83
CA LEU A 261 -36.07 -24.36 -22.02
C LEU A 261 -34.94 -23.75 -22.84
N PHE A 262 -34.96 -24.03 -24.15
CA PHE A 262 -34.16 -23.36 -25.16
C PHE A 262 -35.08 -22.60 -26.12
N ALA A 263 -34.81 -21.31 -26.33
CA ALA A 263 -35.48 -20.48 -27.32
C ALA A 263 -34.44 -19.85 -28.25
N ASP A 264 -34.69 -19.84 -29.55
CA ASP A 264 -33.80 -19.31 -30.57
C ASP A 264 -34.57 -18.45 -31.59
N ILE A 265 -33.92 -17.44 -32.17
CA ILE A 265 -34.57 -16.51 -33.09
C ILE A 265 -34.46 -17.05 -34.51
N ALA A 266 -35.58 -17.54 -35.04
CA ALA A 266 -35.64 -18.05 -36.41
C ALA A 266 -35.19 -16.98 -37.45
N GLY A 267 -34.26 -17.36 -38.31
CA GLY A 267 -33.77 -16.50 -39.40
C GLY A 267 -32.86 -15.36 -38.96
N PHE A 268 -32.38 -15.37 -37.71
CA PHE A 268 -31.54 -14.29 -37.19
C PHE A 268 -30.17 -14.22 -37.86
N THR A 269 -29.48 -15.34 -38.08
CA THR A 269 -28.12 -15.33 -38.66
C THR A 269 -28.07 -14.64 -40.03
N PRO A 270 -28.95 -14.96 -41.01
CA PRO A 270 -29.00 -14.23 -42.28
C PRO A 270 -29.36 -12.75 -42.11
N TRP A 271 -30.30 -12.43 -41.23
CA TRP A 271 -30.69 -11.04 -40.95
C TRP A 271 -29.52 -10.23 -40.39
N ALA A 272 -28.86 -10.74 -39.34
CA ALA A 272 -27.75 -10.08 -38.66
C ALA A 272 -26.55 -9.83 -39.59
N SER A 273 -26.32 -10.70 -40.58
CA SER A 273 -25.25 -10.52 -41.57
C SER A 273 -25.39 -9.28 -42.47
N GLN A 274 -26.60 -8.70 -42.53
CA GLN A 274 -26.94 -7.54 -43.35
C GLN A 274 -27.13 -6.25 -42.54
N GLN A 275 -26.91 -6.31 -41.22
CA GLN A 275 -27.15 -5.18 -40.31
C GLN A 275 -25.87 -4.67 -39.70
N GLU A 276 -25.89 -3.40 -39.30
CA GLU A 276 -24.83 -2.82 -38.47
C GLU A 276 -24.81 -3.51 -37.09
N PRO A 277 -23.62 -3.78 -36.51
CA PRO A 277 -23.49 -4.47 -35.22
C PRO A 277 -24.29 -3.83 -34.09
N GLU A 278 -24.38 -2.49 -34.07
CA GLU A 278 -25.13 -1.72 -33.08
C GLU A 278 -26.64 -2.03 -33.13
N VAL A 279 -27.18 -2.22 -34.34
CA VAL A 279 -28.60 -2.57 -34.56
C VAL A 279 -28.87 -3.99 -34.05
N VAL A 280 -27.97 -4.93 -34.37
CA VAL A 280 -28.07 -6.34 -33.94
C VAL A 280 -28.06 -6.44 -32.42
N VAL A 281 -27.08 -5.80 -31.77
CA VAL A 281 -26.96 -5.81 -30.30
C VAL A 281 -28.15 -5.12 -29.65
N SER A 282 -28.61 -3.97 -30.17
CA SER A 282 -29.76 -3.25 -29.61
C SER A 282 -31.06 -4.07 -29.71
N LEU A 283 -31.25 -4.85 -30.79
CA LEU A 283 -32.39 -5.76 -30.91
C LEU A 283 -32.34 -6.88 -29.88
N LEU A 284 -31.21 -7.60 -29.79
CA LEU A 284 -31.02 -8.67 -28.82
C LEU A 284 -31.20 -8.16 -27.38
N GLU A 285 -30.66 -6.98 -27.08
CA GLU A 285 -30.81 -6.35 -25.78
C GLU A 285 -32.27 -6.12 -25.39
N LYS A 286 -33.09 -5.62 -26.34
CA LYS A 286 -34.53 -5.37 -26.12
C LYS A 286 -35.32 -6.66 -25.94
N ILE A 287 -35.03 -7.69 -26.74
CA ILE A 287 -35.71 -8.99 -26.65
C ILE A 287 -35.36 -9.66 -25.32
N PHE A 288 -34.08 -9.79 -25.01
CA PHE A 288 -33.64 -10.45 -23.79
C PHE A 288 -34.03 -9.68 -22.54
N TYR A 289 -34.08 -8.34 -22.56
CA TYR A 289 -34.63 -7.56 -21.44
C TYR A 289 -36.08 -7.95 -21.13
N ARG A 290 -36.91 -8.18 -22.15
CA ARG A 290 -38.31 -8.61 -21.96
C ARG A 290 -38.40 -10.07 -21.49
N PHE A 291 -37.52 -10.94 -21.97
CA PHE A 291 -37.45 -12.33 -21.51
C PHE A 291 -36.99 -12.40 -20.05
N ASP A 292 -35.95 -11.66 -19.67
CA ASP A 292 -35.44 -11.56 -18.30
C ASP A 292 -36.59 -11.16 -17.34
N ALA A 293 -37.40 -10.16 -17.72
CA ALA A 293 -38.56 -9.73 -16.95
C ALA A 293 -39.62 -10.83 -16.78
N LYS A 294 -39.87 -11.63 -17.83
CA LYS A 294 -40.82 -12.75 -17.79
C LYS A 294 -40.30 -13.93 -16.99
N VAL A 295 -39.04 -14.31 -17.17
CA VAL A 295 -38.35 -15.35 -16.38
C VAL A 295 -38.45 -15.02 -14.90
N THR A 296 -38.16 -13.76 -14.53
CA THR A 296 -38.31 -13.28 -13.15
C THR A 296 -39.75 -13.40 -12.66
N GLN A 297 -40.74 -13.03 -13.48
CA GLN A 297 -42.17 -13.13 -13.14
C GLN A 297 -42.61 -14.58 -12.88
N PHE A 298 -42.11 -15.54 -13.66
CA PHE A 298 -42.44 -16.97 -13.51
C PHE A 298 -41.60 -17.69 -12.46
N GLY A 299 -40.60 -17.02 -11.87
CA GLY A 299 -39.70 -17.63 -10.89
C GLY A 299 -38.73 -18.66 -11.47
N ALA A 300 -38.56 -18.65 -12.80
CA ALA A 300 -37.56 -19.46 -13.50
C ALA A 300 -36.19 -18.77 -13.46
N GLU A 301 -35.14 -19.49 -13.83
CA GLU A 301 -33.77 -19.01 -13.80
C GLU A 301 -33.15 -18.95 -15.19
N LYS A 302 -32.63 -17.78 -15.57
CA LYS A 302 -31.82 -17.64 -16.78
C LYS A 302 -30.43 -18.23 -16.53
N ILE A 303 -30.05 -19.21 -17.35
CA ILE A 303 -28.70 -19.79 -17.29
C ILE A 303 -27.71 -18.97 -18.11
N LYS A 304 -28.02 -18.75 -19.39
CA LYS A 304 -27.14 -18.02 -20.32
C LYS A 304 -27.84 -17.68 -21.63
N THR A 305 -27.19 -16.82 -22.41
CA THR A 305 -27.46 -16.61 -23.83
C THR A 305 -26.33 -17.22 -24.66
N ILE A 306 -26.64 -17.76 -25.83
CA ILE A 306 -25.66 -18.28 -26.80
C ILE A 306 -25.99 -17.64 -28.14
N GLY A 307 -25.38 -16.50 -28.44
CA GLY A 307 -25.76 -15.70 -29.62
C GLY A 307 -27.21 -15.20 -29.50
N ASP A 308 -28.05 -15.65 -30.43
CA ASP A 308 -29.50 -15.45 -30.52
C ASP A 308 -30.33 -16.41 -29.66
N ALA A 309 -29.71 -17.46 -29.10
CA ALA A 309 -30.39 -18.41 -28.25
C ALA A 309 -30.42 -17.98 -26.76
N TYR A 310 -31.49 -18.36 -26.06
CA TYR A 310 -31.76 -18.05 -24.66
C TYR A 310 -32.09 -19.35 -23.89
N MET A 311 -31.38 -19.60 -22.79
CA MET A 311 -31.50 -20.82 -21.97
C MET A 311 -32.04 -20.50 -20.58
N VAL A 312 -33.09 -21.22 -20.17
CA VAL A 312 -33.77 -21.07 -18.87
C VAL A 312 -33.98 -22.44 -18.24
N VAL A 313 -33.99 -22.48 -16.91
CA VAL A 313 -34.30 -23.64 -16.07
C VAL A 313 -35.39 -23.30 -15.07
#